data_AF-A0A1B8DZD0-F1
#
_entry.id   AF-A0A1B8DZD0-F1
#
_cell.length_a   1.000
_cell.length_b   1.000
_cell.length_c   1.000
_cell.angle_alpha   90.00
_cell.angle_beta   90.00
_cell.angle_gamma   90.00
#
_symmetry.space_group_name_H-M   'P 1'
#
loop_
_entity.id
_entity.type
_entity.pdbx_description
1 polymer ?
#
loop_
_entity_poly.entity_id
_entity_poly.type
_entity_poly.pdbx_seq_one_letter_code
_entity_poly.pdbx_strand_id
1 'polypeptide(L)'
;MTNAGQPPPAAEPPAAQSRTSEQYTKSLHQACTESLQTDLFSRIHYQFLSHYLKSTSRYGPPTHGPDRRASVPASQTHVDRFTYVVVHTISNGTIKRHDFDHKLGLDEFWAFPEAEPNTDQVIFVRGSLSPAWLELLGAKYKVDPEFFRRHLQYLSQSDYSDLPPLPSASTNSIFLPVTSLYTRSLALSEDQVRRQRNEDNDIARNNQQAIRQKATCGESVIRNVSTLSDRLLSIEHDISIYIRERKNGSRLAIVFLDNGLNLNRSDGPPCFSRHNSQIKNHTVHEISLNPILIPRPNTVHISVEHPKVPEHDRGHANHVGSFCNVMSLLPFHFGMSLNQKTLSHTPRPEITVLLMEVFQLVASSECQFLNRVYGVAKEQRGHSGDERRMEPALNTLVYIKTLLDEHRPRLQQTMTFLSCREISGSDPVSSTRVPCTTGTSQCVPQGELSSIYADFEDLLSRNKSLGDFCVESMDLIMNTALLKESRKAFENADDQKRLMILAYFFLPLSLVSSIFGMNVKEFGTGSQHIWLPVVVLVPIILFALTLSHPHYFKPLTLMLTKPWRPKT
;
A
#
# COMPACT_ATOMS: atom_id res chain seq x y z
N MET A 1 -61.15 -47.61 7.15
CA MET A 1 -61.14 -46.39 7.99
C MET A 1 -59.93 -46.44 8.88
N THR A 2 -58.85 -45.78 8.50
CA THR A 2 -57.64 -45.60 9.31
C THR A 2 -57.18 -44.16 9.09
N ASN A 3 -57.19 -43.39 10.17
CA ASN A 3 -56.94 -41.97 10.22
C ASN A 3 -55.47 -41.68 9.87
N ALA A 4 -55.25 -40.88 8.82
CA ALA A 4 -53.95 -40.30 8.51
C ALA A 4 -53.67 -39.17 9.51
N GLY A 5 -52.63 -39.33 10.34
CA GLY A 5 -52.18 -38.32 11.28
C GLY A 5 -51.58 -37.11 10.55
N GLN A 6 -52.06 -35.91 10.89
CA GLN A 6 -51.45 -34.65 10.50
C GLN A 6 -50.02 -34.55 11.05
N PRO A 7 -49.05 -34.04 10.26
CA PRO A 7 -47.74 -33.69 10.79
C PRO A 7 -47.86 -32.51 11.77
N PRO A 8 -47.01 -32.43 12.81
CA PRO A 8 -47.05 -31.33 13.76
C PRO A 8 -46.73 -30.00 13.06
N PRO A 9 -47.32 -28.88 13.52
CA PRO A 9 -47.05 -27.58 12.93
C PRO A 9 -45.56 -27.23 13.11
N ALA A 10 -44.94 -26.78 12.02
CA ALA A 10 -43.59 -26.26 12.04
C ALA A 10 -43.49 -25.14 13.09
N ALA A 11 -42.53 -25.26 14.01
CA ALA A 11 -42.27 -24.23 14.99
C ALA A 11 -41.96 -22.90 14.26
N GLU A 12 -42.75 -21.87 14.53
CA GLU A 12 -42.46 -20.53 14.06
C GLU A 12 -41.05 -20.12 14.53
N PRO A 13 -40.23 -19.50 13.68
CA PRO A 13 -38.94 -18.98 14.11
C PRO A 13 -39.17 -17.95 15.21
N PRO A 14 -38.39 -17.97 16.30
CA PRO A 14 -38.62 -17.08 17.42
C PRO A 14 -38.55 -15.62 16.97
N ALA A 15 -39.58 -14.85 17.34
CA ALA A 15 -39.67 -13.43 17.10
C ALA A 15 -38.36 -12.73 17.51
N ALA A 16 -37.87 -11.84 16.64
CA ALA A 16 -36.57 -11.20 16.76
C ALA A 16 -36.47 -10.31 18.00
N GLN A 17 -36.08 -10.88 19.13
CA GLN A 17 -35.70 -10.13 20.33
C GLN A 17 -34.47 -9.28 20.01
N SER A 18 -34.51 -8.00 20.42
CA SER A 18 -33.37 -7.09 20.39
C SER A 18 -32.19 -7.74 21.12
N ARG A 19 -31.09 -8.00 20.41
CA ARG A 19 -29.93 -8.65 21.00
C ARG A 19 -29.24 -7.65 21.92
N THR A 20 -29.00 -8.00 23.18
CA THR A 20 -28.15 -7.19 24.07
C THR A 20 -26.70 -7.26 23.59
N SER A 21 -25.85 -6.27 23.93
CA SER A 21 -24.45 -6.22 23.52
C SER A 21 -23.71 -7.53 23.86
N GLU A 22 -23.93 -8.03 25.09
CA GLU A 22 -23.32 -9.27 25.57
C GLU A 22 -23.72 -10.51 24.77
N GLN A 23 -24.93 -10.52 24.19
CA GLN A 23 -25.41 -11.65 23.39
C GLN A 23 -24.63 -11.77 22.07
N TYR A 24 -24.16 -10.66 21.48
CA TYR A 24 -23.35 -10.70 20.26
C TYR A 24 -22.02 -11.42 20.50
N THR A 25 -21.27 -11.00 21.53
CA THR A 25 -20.00 -11.61 21.93
C THR A 25 -20.17 -13.06 22.38
N LYS A 26 -21.21 -13.35 23.17
CA LYS A 26 -21.52 -14.73 23.61
C LYS A 26 -21.86 -15.64 22.43
N SER A 27 -22.70 -15.19 21.50
CA SER A 27 -23.04 -15.98 20.30
C SER A 27 -21.82 -16.25 19.41
N LEU A 28 -20.97 -15.26 19.17
CA LEU A 28 -19.76 -15.46 18.36
C LEU A 28 -18.82 -16.46 19.04
N HIS A 29 -18.63 -16.32 20.36
CA HIS A 29 -17.76 -17.23 21.09
C HIS A 29 -18.27 -18.67 21.09
N GLN A 30 -19.56 -18.87 21.39
CA GLN A 30 -20.20 -20.18 21.35
C GLN A 30 -20.05 -20.82 19.96
N ALA A 31 -20.32 -20.05 18.90
CA ALA A 31 -20.21 -20.52 17.53
C ALA A 31 -18.77 -20.91 17.13
N CYS A 32 -17.75 -20.28 17.72
CA CYS A 32 -16.34 -20.65 17.52
C CYS A 32 -15.94 -21.90 18.32
N THR A 33 -16.45 -22.08 19.55
CA THR A 33 -16.14 -23.25 20.38
C THR A 33 -16.82 -24.52 19.86
N GLU A 34 -18.02 -24.41 19.29
CA GLU A 34 -18.74 -25.52 18.66
C GLU A 34 -18.13 -25.90 17.28
N SER A 35 -17.39 -24.98 16.65
CA SER A 35 -16.71 -25.15 15.34
C SER A 35 -15.47 -26.05 15.37
N LEU A 36 -15.14 -26.69 16.49
CA LEU A 36 -14.15 -27.77 16.55
C LEU A 36 -14.67 -29.10 15.95
N GLN A 37 -15.93 -29.12 15.51
CA GLN A 37 -16.53 -30.19 14.70
C GLN A 37 -16.47 -29.86 13.19
N THR A 38 -16.47 -30.89 12.34
CA THR A 38 -16.50 -30.73 10.88
C THR A 38 -17.82 -30.10 10.41
N ASP A 39 -17.82 -28.77 10.22
CA ASP A 39 -18.92 -27.99 9.63
C ASP A 39 -18.51 -27.54 8.22
N LEU A 40 -19.47 -27.52 7.28
CA LEU A 40 -19.28 -26.99 5.93
C LEU A 40 -18.88 -25.50 5.96
N PHE A 41 -19.47 -24.75 6.90
CA PHE A 41 -19.16 -23.34 7.12
C PHE A 41 -18.30 -23.19 8.37
N SER A 42 -17.04 -23.60 8.27
CA SER A 42 -16.07 -23.47 9.36
C SER A 42 -16.02 -22.04 9.88
N ARG A 43 -16.08 -21.89 11.21
CA ARG A 43 -16.02 -20.59 11.89
C ARG A 43 -14.68 -20.37 12.58
N ILE A 44 -13.69 -21.22 12.29
CA ILE A 44 -12.37 -21.19 12.93
C ILE A 44 -11.66 -19.85 12.73
N HIS A 45 -11.89 -19.18 11.59
CA HIS A 45 -11.29 -17.90 11.28
C HIS A 45 -11.78 -16.75 12.17
N TYR A 46 -12.88 -16.93 12.93
CA TYR A 46 -13.37 -15.96 13.90
C TYR A 46 -12.74 -16.08 15.29
N GLN A 47 -11.87 -17.06 15.55
CA GLN A 47 -11.25 -17.26 16.86
C GLN A 47 -10.53 -16.00 17.36
N PHE A 48 -9.74 -15.34 16.51
CA PHE A 48 -9.08 -14.09 16.86
C PHE A 48 -10.09 -13.02 17.31
N LEU A 49 -11.14 -12.79 16.52
CA LEU A 49 -12.16 -11.79 16.83
C LEU A 49 -12.90 -12.12 18.14
N SER A 50 -13.22 -13.40 18.36
CA SER A 50 -13.82 -13.86 19.61
C SER A 50 -12.91 -13.62 20.82
N HIS A 51 -11.60 -13.88 20.70
CA HIS A 51 -10.63 -13.58 21.76
C HIS A 51 -10.48 -12.08 22.00
N TYR A 52 -10.46 -11.28 20.93
CA TYR A 52 -10.38 -9.82 21.03
C TYR A 52 -11.59 -9.25 21.78
N LEU A 53 -12.81 -9.68 21.42
CA LEU A 53 -14.06 -9.30 22.10
C LEU A 53 -14.19 -9.83 23.53
N LYS A 54 -13.41 -10.84 23.93
CA LYS A 54 -13.37 -11.32 25.32
C LYS A 54 -12.43 -10.53 26.22
N SER A 55 -11.44 -9.86 25.64
CA SER A 55 -10.44 -9.10 26.41
C SER A 55 -11.06 -7.96 27.25
N THR A 56 -12.24 -7.48 26.86
CA THR A 56 -13.09 -6.53 27.60
C THR A 56 -13.58 -7.03 28.96
N SER A 57 -13.68 -8.35 29.19
CA SER A 57 -14.12 -8.85 30.50
C SER A 57 -13.09 -8.65 31.62
N ARG A 58 -11.86 -8.21 31.31
CA ARG A 58 -10.81 -7.93 32.32
C ARG A 58 -10.70 -6.45 32.70
N TYR A 59 -11.29 -5.55 31.92
CA TYR A 59 -11.39 -4.13 32.22
C TYR A 59 -12.87 -3.80 32.23
N GLY A 60 -13.48 -3.92 33.41
CA GLY A 60 -14.92 -3.70 33.58
C GLY A 60 -15.40 -2.33 33.10
N PRO A 61 -16.72 -2.11 32.97
CA PRO A 61 -17.25 -0.80 32.69
C PRO A 61 -16.68 0.21 33.70
N PRO A 62 -16.47 1.48 33.33
CA PRO A 62 -16.06 2.50 34.28
C PRO A 62 -17.13 2.61 35.36
N THR A 63 -16.88 1.99 36.50
CA THR A 63 -17.74 2.02 37.67
C THR A 63 -17.53 3.37 38.35
N HIS A 64 -18.13 4.42 37.80
CA HIS A 64 -18.41 5.61 38.58
C HIS A 64 -19.83 5.51 39.11
N GLY A 65 -19.95 4.82 40.25
CA GLY A 65 -21.06 5.07 41.17
C GLY A 65 -20.98 6.52 41.69
N PRO A 66 -22.12 7.14 42.04
CA PRO A 66 -22.14 8.51 42.50
C PRO A 66 -21.72 8.52 43.97
N ASP A 67 -20.42 8.51 44.26
CA ASP A 67 -19.87 9.06 45.50
C ASP A 67 -18.36 8.82 45.58
N ARG A 68 -17.60 9.90 45.35
CA ARG A 68 -16.47 10.35 46.20
C ARG A 68 -15.76 11.50 45.48
N ARG A 69 -16.01 12.73 45.95
CA ARG A 69 -15.20 13.91 45.66
C ARG A 69 -13.80 13.68 46.22
N ALA A 70 -12.88 13.20 45.40
CA ALA A 70 -11.45 13.41 45.61
C ALA A 70 -11.07 14.66 44.80
N SER A 71 -10.69 15.72 45.51
CA SER A 71 -10.23 16.98 44.96
C SER A 71 -8.95 16.79 44.15
N VAL A 72 -9.09 16.71 42.82
CA VAL A 72 -7.97 16.88 41.88
C VAL A 72 -7.71 18.39 41.74
N PRO A 73 -6.46 18.87 41.86
CA PRO A 73 -6.15 20.29 41.76
C PRO A 73 -6.55 20.85 40.38
N ALA A 74 -7.22 22.00 40.41
CA ALA A 74 -8.00 22.59 39.31
C ALA A 74 -7.18 23.26 38.19
N SER A 75 -6.04 22.68 37.78
CA SER A 75 -5.15 23.31 36.80
C SER A 75 -4.78 22.47 35.57
N GLN A 76 -5.46 21.34 35.29
CA GLN A 76 -5.23 20.53 34.08
C GLN A 76 -6.51 19.90 33.47
N THR A 77 -7.65 20.58 33.53
CA THR A 77 -8.91 20.10 32.91
C THR A 77 -9.17 20.76 31.55
N HIS A 78 -8.25 20.60 30.60
CA HIS A 78 -8.63 20.64 29.18
C HIS A 78 -8.74 19.18 28.76
N VAL A 79 -9.94 18.61 28.91
CA VAL A 79 -10.22 17.24 28.44
C VAL A 79 -10.18 17.30 26.91
N ASP A 80 -9.12 16.77 26.30
CA ASP A 80 -9.07 16.62 24.84
C ASP A 80 -10.25 15.75 24.39
N ARG A 81 -11.26 16.42 23.82
CA ARG A 81 -12.44 15.80 23.22
C ARG A 81 -12.07 15.38 21.80
N PHE A 82 -12.03 14.07 21.58
CA PHE A 82 -11.88 13.48 20.25
C PHE A 82 -13.22 12.91 19.79
N THR A 83 -13.78 13.46 18.70
CA THR A 83 -15.02 12.98 18.10
C THR A 83 -14.71 11.69 17.35
N TYR A 84 -15.19 10.58 17.90
CA TYR A 84 -14.82 9.24 17.48
C TYR A 84 -15.80 8.66 16.46
N VAL A 85 -17.10 8.85 16.70
CA VAL A 85 -18.17 8.42 15.77
C VAL A 85 -18.95 9.64 15.29
N VAL A 86 -19.25 9.67 14.00
CA VAL A 86 -20.11 10.69 13.38
C VAL A 86 -21.23 9.99 12.63
N VAL A 87 -22.46 10.32 12.94
CA VAL A 87 -23.66 9.75 12.30
C VAL A 87 -24.35 10.81 11.46
N HIS A 88 -24.57 10.48 10.20
CA HIS A 88 -25.42 11.24 9.30
C HIS A 88 -26.73 10.50 9.10
N THR A 89 -27.84 11.16 9.44
CA THR A 89 -29.18 10.67 9.11
C THR A 89 -29.70 11.45 7.91
N ILE A 90 -30.05 10.73 6.84
CA ILE A 90 -30.61 11.26 5.61
C ILE A 90 -32.10 10.94 5.57
N SER A 91 -32.92 11.99 5.50
CA SER A 91 -34.37 11.89 5.40
C SER A 91 -34.90 13.07 4.59
N ASN A 92 -35.78 12.80 3.62
CA ASN A 92 -36.44 13.81 2.78
C ASN A 92 -35.47 14.84 2.19
N GLY A 93 -34.35 14.39 1.62
CA GLY A 93 -33.35 15.29 1.04
C GLY A 93 -32.62 16.19 2.04
N THR A 94 -32.68 15.89 3.34
CA THR A 94 -31.93 16.60 4.39
C THR A 94 -30.93 15.67 5.05
N ILE A 95 -29.72 16.15 5.29
CA ILE A 95 -28.65 15.43 5.99
C ILE A 95 -28.46 16.06 7.37
N LYS A 96 -28.60 15.26 8.44
CA LYS A 96 -28.37 15.70 9.83
C LYS A 96 -27.19 14.97 10.45
N ARG A 97 -26.18 15.72 10.89
CA ARG A 97 -24.95 15.23 11.54
C ARG A 97 -25.07 15.18 13.06
N HIS A 98 -24.58 14.09 13.66
CA HIS A 98 -24.51 13.87 15.10
C HIS A 98 -23.13 13.32 15.47
N ASP A 99 -22.49 13.90 16.49
CA ASP A 99 -21.11 13.61 16.87
C ASP A 99 -21.07 12.92 18.23
N PHE A 100 -20.24 11.89 18.36
CA PHE A 100 -20.07 11.11 19.59
C PHE A 100 -18.59 11.04 19.98
N ASP A 101 -18.29 11.43 21.22
CA ASP A 101 -16.93 11.51 21.74
C ASP A 101 -16.35 10.13 22.10
N HIS A 102 -15.03 10.02 22.03
CA HIS A 102 -14.28 8.80 22.35
C HIS A 102 -14.55 8.23 23.76
N LYS A 103 -14.59 9.08 24.81
CA LYS A 103 -14.65 8.65 26.22
C LYS A 103 -16.06 8.51 26.78
N LEU A 104 -16.98 9.40 26.37
CA LEU A 104 -18.34 9.49 26.91
C LEU A 104 -19.40 9.07 25.89
N GLY A 105 -19.04 8.97 24.61
CA GLY A 105 -19.99 8.77 23.53
C GLY A 105 -20.51 7.35 23.39
N LEU A 106 -20.02 6.36 24.15
CA LEU A 106 -20.48 4.97 24.02
C LEU A 106 -21.95 4.83 24.44
N ASP A 107 -22.31 5.33 25.63
CA ASP A 107 -23.67 5.27 26.16
C ASP A 107 -24.61 6.19 25.38
N GLU A 108 -24.15 7.39 25.03
CA GLU A 108 -24.89 8.34 24.19
C GLU A 108 -25.19 7.74 22.81
N PHE A 109 -24.19 7.09 22.20
CA PHE A 109 -24.35 6.42 20.91
C PHE A 109 -25.25 5.20 21.03
N TRP A 110 -25.21 4.44 22.12
CA TRP A 110 -26.15 3.33 22.35
C TRP A 110 -27.59 3.83 22.36
N ALA A 111 -27.86 4.90 23.13
CA ALA A 111 -29.18 5.51 23.26
C ALA A 111 -29.70 6.19 21.98
N PHE A 112 -28.80 6.58 21.06
CA PHE A 112 -29.17 7.23 19.81
C PHE A 112 -30.08 6.33 18.94
N PRO A 113 -31.19 6.80 18.37
CA PRO A 113 -32.09 5.93 17.60
C PRO A 113 -31.45 5.42 16.30
N GLU A 114 -31.73 4.17 15.97
CA GLU A 114 -31.43 3.65 14.63
C GLU A 114 -32.35 4.27 13.58
N ALA A 115 -31.96 4.15 12.30
CA ALA A 115 -32.71 4.69 11.17
C ALA A 115 -34.20 4.26 11.19
N GLU A 116 -35.09 5.24 11.19
CA GLU A 116 -36.52 5.04 10.97
C GLU A 116 -36.80 4.49 9.56
N PRO A 117 -37.96 3.87 9.31
CA PRO A 117 -38.35 3.44 7.96
C PRO A 117 -38.19 4.57 6.93
N ASN A 118 -37.68 4.22 5.74
CA ASN A 118 -37.40 5.16 4.65
C ASN A 118 -36.34 6.24 4.92
N THR A 119 -35.56 6.11 6.00
CA THR A 119 -34.38 6.96 6.24
C THR A 119 -33.10 6.17 5.99
N ASP A 120 -32.02 6.88 5.65
CA ASP A 120 -30.69 6.27 5.50
C ASP A 120 -29.78 6.79 6.62
N GLN A 121 -28.90 5.93 7.13
CA GLN A 121 -27.87 6.31 8.10
C GLN A 121 -26.48 5.98 7.56
N VAL A 122 -25.57 6.93 7.63
CA VAL A 122 -24.14 6.74 7.34
C VAL A 122 -23.36 7.02 8.63
N ILE A 123 -22.60 6.02 9.09
CA ILE A 123 -21.88 6.05 10.35
C ILE A 123 -20.39 6.01 10.06
N PHE A 124 -19.67 7.09 10.35
CA PHE A 124 -18.22 7.12 10.30
C PHE A 124 -17.64 6.80 11.67
N VAL A 125 -16.66 5.89 11.72
CA VAL A 125 -15.86 5.59 12.92
C VAL A 125 -14.40 5.84 12.61
N ARG A 126 -13.71 6.58 13.48
CA ARG A 126 -12.36 7.11 13.24
C ARG A 126 -11.30 6.43 14.10
N GLY A 127 -10.27 5.86 13.50
CA GLY A 127 -9.16 5.17 14.15
C GLY A 127 -9.51 3.76 14.61
N SER A 128 -8.66 3.21 15.47
CA SER A 128 -8.76 1.86 16.02
C SER A 128 -10.10 1.62 16.73
N LEU A 129 -10.58 0.38 16.67
CA LEU A 129 -11.81 -0.07 17.30
C LEU A 129 -11.50 -0.81 18.60
N SER A 130 -12.02 -0.31 19.72
CA SER A 130 -11.97 -1.05 20.97
C SER A 130 -13.03 -2.16 20.98
N PRO A 131 -12.88 -3.21 21.80
CA PRO A 131 -13.85 -4.29 21.81
C PRO A 131 -15.26 -3.84 22.26
N ALA A 132 -15.36 -2.83 23.13
CA ALA A 132 -16.64 -2.27 23.55
C ALA A 132 -17.41 -1.62 22.38
N TRP A 133 -16.72 -0.86 21.53
CA TRP A 133 -17.34 -0.26 20.34
C TRP A 133 -17.72 -1.30 19.30
N LEU A 134 -16.90 -2.35 19.10
CA LEU A 134 -17.24 -3.46 18.20
C LEU A 134 -18.47 -4.22 18.66
N GLU A 135 -18.55 -4.54 19.96
CA GLU A 135 -19.70 -5.23 20.54
C GLU A 135 -20.98 -4.39 20.38
N LEU A 136 -20.89 -3.09 20.67
CA LEU A 136 -22.01 -2.17 20.50
C LEU A 136 -22.47 -2.10 19.04
N LEU A 137 -21.55 -1.82 18.10
CA LEU A 137 -21.87 -1.72 16.67
C LEU A 137 -22.44 -3.04 16.13
N GLY A 138 -21.82 -4.16 16.51
CA GLY A 138 -22.23 -5.51 16.14
C GLY A 138 -23.64 -5.84 16.64
N ALA A 139 -23.95 -5.53 17.89
CA ALA A 139 -25.26 -5.79 18.46
C ALA A 139 -26.34 -4.86 17.89
N LYS A 140 -26.07 -3.55 17.89
CA LYS A 140 -27.02 -2.52 17.46
C LYS A 140 -27.36 -2.62 15.97
N TYR A 141 -26.34 -2.70 15.12
CA TYR A 141 -26.52 -2.68 13.67
C TYR A 141 -26.48 -4.08 13.03
N LYS A 142 -26.36 -5.13 13.86
CA LYS A 142 -26.28 -6.54 13.43
C LYS A 142 -25.19 -6.76 12.37
N VAL A 143 -24.04 -6.11 12.55
CA VAL A 143 -22.92 -6.14 11.61
C VAL A 143 -22.36 -7.55 11.52
N ASP A 144 -22.07 -7.97 10.28
CA ASP A 144 -21.47 -9.27 10.01
C ASP A 144 -20.08 -9.37 10.69
N PRO A 145 -19.82 -10.39 11.54
CA PRO A 145 -18.50 -10.62 12.11
C PRO A 145 -17.38 -10.69 11.06
N GLU A 146 -17.69 -11.10 9.83
CA GLU A 146 -16.73 -11.13 8.72
C GLU A 146 -16.19 -9.76 8.37
N PHE A 147 -17.03 -8.73 8.40
CA PHE A 147 -16.62 -7.36 8.16
C PHE A 147 -15.61 -6.89 9.21
N PHE A 148 -15.89 -7.18 10.50
CA PHE A 148 -14.97 -6.87 11.59
C PHE A 148 -13.66 -7.63 11.48
N ARG A 149 -13.72 -8.94 11.19
CA ARG A 149 -12.53 -9.78 11.05
C ARG A 149 -11.59 -9.24 9.95
N ARG A 150 -12.14 -8.90 8.78
CA ARG A 150 -11.36 -8.36 7.66
C ARG A 150 -10.78 -6.98 7.98
N HIS A 151 -11.58 -6.07 8.55
CA HIS A 151 -11.07 -4.75 8.93
C HIS A 151 -9.95 -4.83 9.97
N LEU A 152 -10.09 -5.72 10.96
CA LEU A 152 -9.15 -5.91 12.07
C LEU A 152 -8.05 -6.94 11.77
N GLN A 153 -7.82 -7.31 10.51
CA GLN A 153 -6.82 -8.30 10.14
C GLN A 153 -5.43 -7.96 10.68
N TYR A 154 -5.09 -6.67 10.79
CA TYR A 154 -3.83 -6.18 11.36
C TYR A 154 -3.60 -6.56 12.84
N LEU A 155 -4.65 -6.98 13.56
CA LEU A 155 -4.55 -7.46 14.92
C LEU A 155 -4.43 -9.00 15.00
N SER A 156 -4.80 -9.71 13.93
CA SER A 156 -4.77 -11.18 13.86
C SER A 156 -3.34 -11.69 13.72
N GLN A 157 -3.04 -12.80 14.40
CA GLN A 157 -1.80 -13.57 14.22
C GLN A 157 -1.99 -14.79 13.31
N SER A 158 -3.24 -15.15 13.02
CA SER A 158 -3.56 -16.32 12.22
C SER A 158 -3.71 -15.96 10.75
N ASP A 159 -3.08 -16.76 9.89
CA ASP A 159 -3.25 -16.74 8.45
C ASP A 159 -4.09 -17.96 8.03
N TYR A 160 -5.32 -17.70 7.57
CA TYR A 160 -6.25 -18.75 7.11
C TYR A 160 -6.28 -18.85 5.57
N SER A 161 -5.44 -18.09 4.86
CA SER A 161 -5.34 -18.07 3.39
C SER A 161 -6.69 -17.91 2.65
N ASP A 162 -7.67 -17.30 3.31
CA ASP A 162 -9.03 -17.10 2.82
C ASP A 162 -9.24 -15.71 2.18
N LEU A 163 -8.20 -14.87 2.27
CA LEU A 163 -8.16 -13.53 1.70
C LEU A 163 -7.15 -13.48 0.53
N PRO A 164 -7.41 -12.73 -0.54
CA PRO A 164 -8.62 -11.93 -0.77
C PRO A 164 -9.87 -12.81 -1.04
N PRO A 165 -11.07 -12.35 -0.62
CA PRO A 165 -12.31 -13.11 -0.77
C PRO A 165 -12.79 -13.12 -2.23
N LEU A 166 -13.61 -14.10 -2.59
CA LEU A 166 -14.34 -14.08 -3.85
C LEU A 166 -15.32 -12.88 -3.90
N PRO A 167 -15.62 -12.33 -5.10
CA PRO A 167 -16.54 -11.21 -5.23
C PRO A 167 -17.93 -11.47 -4.63
N SER A 168 -18.45 -12.69 -4.75
CA SER A 168 -19.74 -13.11 -4.18
C SER A 168 -19.78 -13.04 -2.65
N ALA A 169 -18.62 -13.11 -1.98
CA ALA A 169 -18.48 -13.01 -0.53
C ALA A 169 -18.24 -11.57 -0.04
N SER A 170 -18.34 -10.56 -0.92
CA SER A 170 -18.06 -9.15 -0.60
C SER A 170 -19.10 -8.18 -1.18
N THR A 171 -20.32 -8.64 -1.45
CA THR A 171 -21.39 -7.82 -2.06
C THR A 171 -21.81 -6.60 -1.22
N ASN A 172 -21.64 -6.73 0.10
CA ASN A 172 -22.06 -5.73 1.09
C ASN A 172 -20.88 -5.02 1.76
N SER A 173 -19.64 -5.30 1.36
CA SER A 173 -18.47 -4.70 2.00
C SER A 173 -17.33 -4.46 1.03
N ILE A 174 -16.64 -3.33 1.18
CA ILE A 174 -15.41 -3.02 0.45
C ILE A 174 -14.36 -2.43 1.38
N PHE A 175 -13.09 -2.69 1.04
CA PHE A 175 -11.91 -2.22 1.75
C PHE A 175 -11.09 -1.41 0.75
N LEU A 176 -10.95 -0.11 1.01
CA LEU A 176 -10.37 0.87 0.11
C LEU A 176 -9.09 1.44 0.72
N PRO A 177 -7.92 1.20 0.13
CA PRO A 177 -6.69 1.83 0.61
C PRO A 177 -6.67 3.32 0.26
N VAL A 178 -6.14 4.14 1.17
CA VAL A 178 -5.85 5.56 0.97
C VAL A 178 -4.37 5.78 1.18
N THR A 179 -3.68 6.13 0.09
CA THR A 179 -2.22 6.31 0.08
C THR A 179 -1.89 7.78 0.29
N SER A 180 -1.41 8.11 1.49
CA SER A 180 -0.98 9.47 1.83
C SER A 180 0.52 9.65 1.60
N LEU A 181 0.92 10.72 0.92
CA LEU A 181 2.32 11.01 0.65
C LEU A 181 2.88 11.95 1.69
N TYR A 182 4.13 11.75 2.08
CA TYR A 182 4.84 12.59 3.02
C TYR A 182 6.22 12.93 2.49
N THR A 183 6.73 14.09 2.90
CA THR A 183 8.05 14.60 2.52
C THR A 183 8.91 14.81 3.75
N ARG A 184 10.15 14.34 3.68
CA ARG A 184 11.20 14.56 4.68
C ARG A 184 11.90 15.88 4.38
N SER A 185 12.17 16.66 5.43
CA SER A 185 12.93 17.92 5.31
C SER A 185 14.37 17.69 4.84
N LEU A 186 15.01 16.62 5.33
CA LEU A 186 16.37 16.22 4.99
C LEU A 186 16.37 14.97 4.11
N ALA A 187 17.14 15.01 3.03
CA ALA A 187 17.36 13.87 2.14
C ALA A 187 18.17 12.77 2.83
N LEU A 188 17.77 11.53 2.60
CA LEU A 188 18.49 10.33 3.02
C LEU A 188 19.62 10.00 2.03
N SER A 189 20.71 9.41 2.52
CA SER A 189 21.69 8.76 1.64
C SER A 189 21.11 7.48 1.03
N GLU A 190 21.73 6.96 -0.04
CA GLU A 190 21.29 5.72 -0.69
C GLU A 190 21.25 4.53 0.29
N ASP A 191 22.26 4.39 1.15
CA ASP A 191 22.30 3.37 2.20
C ASP A 191 21.20 3.54 3.25
N GLN A 192 20.81 4.80 3.55
CA GLN A 192 19.69 5.08 4.44
C GLN A 192 18.36 4.72 3.79
N VAL A 193 18.17 5.04 2.51
CA VAL A 193 16.98 4.63 1.74
C VAL A 193 16.84 3.11 1.75
N ARG A 194 17.91 2.38 1.44
CA ARG A 194 17.91 0.91 1.44
C ARG A 194 17.58 0.34 2.82
N ARG A 195 18.19 0.87 3.89
CA ARG A 195 17.87 0.46 5.26
C ARG A 195 16.42 0.72 5.61
N GLN A 196 15.92 1.91 5.31
CA GLN A 196 14.55 2.27 5.65
C GLN A 196 13.52 1.44 4.88
N ARG A 197 13.76 1.12 3.61
CA ARG A 197 12.91 0.18 2.85
C ARG A 197 12.82 -1.21 3.51
N ASN A 198 13.88 -1.67 4.16
CA ASN A 198 13.87 -2.95 4.89
C ASN A 198 13.12 -2.85 6.23
N GLU A 199 13.07 -1.66 6.83
CA GLU A 199 12.45 -1.39 8.13
C GLU A 199 11.00 -0.86 8.02
N ASP A 200 10.54 -0.48 6.83
CA ASP A 200 9.23 0.12 6.60
C ASP A 200 8.08 -0.75 7.16
N ASN A 201 8.18 -2.08 6.97
CA ASN A 201 7.21 -3.04 7.51
C ASN A 201 7.17 -3.04 9.05
N ASP A 202 8.32 -2.82 9.69
CA ASP A 202 8.39 -2.83 11.16
C ASP A 202 7.73 -1.58 11.74
N ILE A 203 7.71 -0.46 11.02
CA ILE A 203 6.99 0.76 11.43
C ILE A 203 5.49 0.47 11.54
N ALA A 204 4.90 -0.12 10.51
CA ALA A 204 3.49 -0.50 10.50
C ALA A 204 3.18 -1.53 11.59
N ARG A 205 3.99 -2.59 11.71
CA ARG A 205 3.84 -3.63 12.73
C ARG A 205 3.91 -3.07 14.16
N ASN A 206 4.85 -2.17 14.43
CA ASN A 206 5.00 -1.55 15.75
C ASN A 206 3.79 -0.69 16.11
N ASN A 207 3.24 0.07 15.16
CA ASN A 207 1.98 0.80 15.37
C ASN A 207 0.81 -0.15 15.67
N GLN A 208 0.63 -1.18 14.84
CA GLN A 208 -0.44 -2.18 15.01
C GLN A 208 -0.33 -2.96 16.32
N GLN A 209 0.90 -3.31 16.73
CA GLN A 209 1.18 -3.99 18.00
C GLN A 209 0.89 -3.07 19.19
N ALA A 210 1.26 -1.79 19.12
CA ALA A 210 0.94 -0.82 20.18
C ALA A 210 -0.58 -0.66 20.35
N ILE A 211 -1.34 -0.61 19.24
CA ILE A 211 -2.80 -0.58 19.26
C ILE A 211 -3.37 -1.85 19.90
N ARG A 212 -2.87 -3.03 19.50
CA ARG A 212 -3.28 -4.31 20.07
C ARG A 212 -3.06 -4.39 21.58
N GLN A 213 -1.91 -3.90 22.06
CA GLN A 213 -1.53 -3.95 23.47
C GLN A 213 -2.34 -2.98 24.32
N LYS A 214 -2.56 -1.75 23.82
CA LYS A 214 -3.34 -0.73 24.53
C LYS A 214 -4.84 -1.04 24.51
N ALA A 215 -5.34 -1.69 23.46
CA ALA A 215 -6.76 -1.92 23.18
C ALA A 215 -7.62 -0.63 23.25
N THR A 216 -6.99 0.52 23.03
CA THR A 216 -7.63 1.84 23.00
C THR A 216 -8.33 2.06 21.66
N CYS A 217 -9.47 2.75 21.67
CA CYS A 217 -10.11 3.23 20.45
C CYS A 217 -9.52 4.57 19.99
N GLY A 218 -9.68 4.87 18.71
CA GLY A 218 -9.32 6.16 18.13
C GLY A 218 -7.86 6.31 17.72
N GLU A 219 -7.00 5.33 17.93
CA GLU A 219 -5.61 5.39 17.48
C GLU A 219 -5.54 5.30 15.95
N SER A 220 -4.74 6.14 15.28
CA SER A 220 -4.54 5.99 13.84
C SER A 220 -3.80 4.67 13.52
N VAL A 221 -4.37 3.89 12.61
CA VAL A 221 -3.84 2.59 12.19
C VAL A 221 -3.03 2.75 10.90
N ILE A 222 -1.76 2.40 10.94
CA ILE A 222 -0.89 2.39 9.75
C ILE A 222 -0.92 0.99 9.16
N ARG A 223 -1.39 0.86 7.91
CA ARG A 223 -1.44 -0.42 7.19
C ARG A 223 -0.10 -0.76 6.56
N ASN A 224 0.51 0.22 5.93
CA ASN A 224 1.80 0.08 5.25
C ASN A 224 2.56 1.40 5.27
N VAL A 225 3.89 1.30 5.16
CA VAL A 225 4.80 2.43 4.94
C VAL A 225 5.68 2.06 3.75
N SER A 226 6.00 3.02 2.89
CA SER A 226 6.92 2.77 1.78
C SER A 226 7.84 3.96 1.53
N THR A 227 9.14 3.74 1.57
CA THR A 227 10.16 4.75 1.30
C THR A 227 10.44 4.83 -0.20
N LEU A 228 9.75 5.76 -0.86
CA LEU A 228 9.74 5.93 -2.32
C LEU A 228 11.06 6.53 -2.83
N SER A 229 11.60 7.54 -2.16
CA SER A 229 12.88 8.18 -2.49
C SER A 229 13.64 8.62 -1.24
N ASP A 230 14.78 9.29 -1.43
CA ASP A 230 15.55 10.00 -0.40
C ASP A 230 14.73 10.96 0.48
N ARG A 231 13.67 11.57 -0.08
CA ARG A 231 12.80 12.54 0.59
C ARG A 231 11.35 12.10 0.68
N LEU A 232 10.90 11.21 -0.20
CA LEU A 232 9.49 10.85 -0.32
C LEU A 232 9.20 9.51 0.38
N LEU A 233 8.09 9.46 1.13
CA LEU A 233 7.49 8.22 1.60
C LEU A 233 5.97 8.25 1.41
N SER A 234 5.37 7.07 1.38
CA SER A 234 3.92 6.87 1.45
C SER A 234 3.54 6.15 2.73
N ILE A 235 2.33 6.43 3.22
CA ILE A 235 1.68 5.71 4.30
C ILE A 235 0.27 5.35 3.85
N GLU A 236 -0.06 4.08 3.99
CA GLU A 236 -1.38 3.55 3.66
C GLU A 236 -2.25 3.43 4.91
N HIS A 237 -3.50 3.82 4.75
CA HIS A 237 -4.60 3.63 5.69
C HIS A 237 -5.75 2.96 4.93
N ASP A 238 -6.60 2.18 5.60
CA ASP A 238 -7.79 1.61 4.99
C ASP A 238 -9.05 2.41 5.36
N ILE A 239 -9.96 2.49 4.39
CA ILE A 239 -11.36 2.81 4.58
C ILE A 239 -12.16 1.52 4.36
N SER A 240 -12.88 1.05 5.38
CA SER A 240 -13.74 -0.13 5.25
C SER A 240 -15.20 0.29 5.28
N ILE A 241 -15.95 -0.11 4.25
CA ILE A 241 -17.35 0.25 4.09
C ILE A 241 -18.18 -1.02 4.22
N TYR A 242 -19.19 -0.99 5.09
CA TYR A 242 -20.22 -2.02 5.20
C TYR A 242 -21.58 -1.41 4.86
N ILE A 243 -22.28 -1.99 3.91
CA ILE A 243 -23.59 -1.54 3.45
C ILE A 243 -24.63 -2.59 3.76
N ARG A 244 -25.78 -2.15 4.25
CA ARG A 244 -26.92 -3.02 4.52
C ARG A 244 -28.25 -2.33 4.28
N GLU A 245 -29.17 -3.05 3.65
CA GLU A 245 -30.58 -2.69 3.64
C GLU A 245 -31.34 -3.51 4.70
N ARG A 246 -32.24 -2.82 5.42
CA ARG A 246 -33.03 -3.42 6.48
C ARG A 246 -34.43 -3.76 5.99
N LYS A 247 -35.10 -4.69 6.68
CA LYS A 247 -36.46 -5.13 6.35
C LYS A 247 -37.50 -4.00 6.38
N ASN A 248 -37.28 -2.97 7.20
CA ASN A 248 -38.13 -1.78 7.28
C ASN A 248 -37.88 -0.78 6.13
N GLY A 249 -37.09 -1.17 5.14
CA GLY A 249 -36.74 -0.35 3.98
C GLY A 249 -35.66 0.69 4.25
N SER A 250 -35.16 0.89 5.48
CA SER A 250 -34.04 1.80 5.78
C SER A 250 -32.69 1.23 5.32
N ARG A 251 -31.74 2.09 4.93
CA ARG A 251 -30.38 1.67 4.53
C ARG A 251 -29.34 2.19 5.51
N LEU A 252 -28.28 1.42 5.67
CA LEU A 252 -27.17 1.70 6.56
C LEU A 252 -25.87 1.58 5.79
N ALA A 253 -24.99 2.57 5.95
CA ALA A 253 -23.57 2.41 5.70
C ALA A 253 -22.78 2.62 6.99
N ILE A 254 -21.82 1.75 7.27
CA ILE A 254 -20.81 1.95 8.30
C ILE A 254 -19.47 2.10 7.58
N VAL A 255 -18.78 3.20 7.84
CA VAL A 255 -17.50 3.57 7.24
C VAL A 255 -16.47 3.64 8.35
N PHE A 256 -15.58 2.66 8.39
CA PHE A 256 -14.41 2.67 9.28
C PHE A 256 -13.26 3.36 8.59
N LEU A 257 -12.69 4.34 9.26
CA LEU A 257 -11.52 5.07 8.82
C LEU A 257 -10.37 4.69 9.75
N ASP A 258 -9.29 4.15 9.21
CA ASP A 258 -8.08 3.92 10.01
C ASP A 258 -7.47 5.21 10.57
N ASN A 259 -7.80 6.37 10.00
CA ASN A 259 -7.38 7.67 10.49
C ASN A 259 -8.18 8.06 11.74
N GLY A 260 -7.48 8.22 12.85
CA GLY A 260 -8.02 8.63 14.15
C GLY A 260 -7.27 9.83 14.73
N LEU A 261 -6.67 9.65 15.91
CA LEU A 261 -5.82 10.61 16.58
C LEU A 261 -4.57 10.93 15.74
N ASN A 262 -4.09 12.16 15.85
CA ASN A 262 -2.98 12.66 15.04
C ASN A 262 -1.72 11.77 15.20
N LEU A 263 -1.04 11.51 14.08
CA LEU A 263 0.17 10.68 14.05
C LEU A 263 1.40 11.41 14.65
N ASN A 264 1.43 12.74 14.58
CA ASN A 264 2.54 13.60 15.00
C ASN A 264 2.53 13.97 16.51
N ARG A 265 1.62 13.39 17.30
CA ARG A 265 1.61 13.56 18.76
C ARG A 265 2.87 12.99 19.41
N SER A 266 3.16 13.44 20.62
CA SER A 266 4.37 13.04 21.35
C SER A 266 4.49 11.53 21.59
N ASP A 267 3.37 10.83 21.75
CA ASP A 267 3.27 9.37 21.92
C ASP A 267 2.85 8.64 20.62
N GLY A 268 2.95 9.32 19.47
CA GLY A 268 2.63 8.76 18.16
C GLY A 268 3.68 7.74 17.68
N PRO A 269 3.47 7.13 16.50
CA PRO A 269 4.40 6.15 15.95
C PRO A 269 5.83 6.70 15.82
N PRO A 270 6.89 5.88 15.99
CA PRO A 270 8.29 6.31 15.94
C PRO A 270 8.70 7.09 14.69
N CYS A 271 8.04 6.84 13.55
CA CYS A 271 8.28 7.58 12.31
C CYS A 271 7.85 9.06 12.40
N PHE A 272 7.04 9.44 13.40
CA PHE A 272 6.55 10.79 13.65
C PHE A 272 6.88 11.32 15.06
N SER A 273 7.11 10.44 16.04
CA SER A 273 7.37 10.85 17.41
C SER A 273 8.77 11.43 17.58
N ARG A 274 8.82 12.69 18.05
CA ARG A 274 10.03 13.51 18.22
C ARG A 274 10.95 13.04 19.37
N HIS A 275 10.75 11.85 19.93
CA HIS A 275 11.39 11.41 21.18
C HIS A 275 12.14 10.08 21.03
N ASN A 276 13.22 10.11 20.24
CA ASN A 276 14.40 9.32 20.58
C ASN A 276 15.36 10.20 21.40
N SER A 277 15.08 10.31 22.70
CA SER A 277 15.82 11.13 23.68
C SER A 277 17.25 10.61 23.98
N GLN A 278 17.73 9.59 23.27
CA GLN A 278 19.10 9.07 23.41
C GLN A 278 20.08 9.52 22.32
N ILE A 279 19.63 10.27 21.30
CA ILE A 279 20.53 10.80 20.25
C ILE A 279 20.68 12.32 20.45
N LYS A 280 21.79 12.71 21.06
CA LYS A 280 22.18 14.13 21.32
C LYS A 280 22.50 14.96 20.07
N ASN A 281 22.32 14.42 18.86
CA ASN A 281 22.60 15.14 17.62
C ASN A 281 21.28 15.58 16.95
N HIS A 282 21.10 16.89 16.87
CA HIS A 282 19.93 17.65 16.44
C HIS A 282 19.52 17.50 14.95
N THR A 283 19.23 16.30 14.46
CA THR A 283 18.53 16.17 13.17
C THR A 283 17.38 15.18 13.28
N VAL A 284 16.33 15.57 14.01
CA VAL A 284 15.04 14.90 13.86
C VAL A 284 14.57 15.19 12.44
N HIS A 285 14.50 14.17 11.59
CA HIS A 285 13.98 14.29 10.24
C HIS A 285 12.51 14.68 10.32
N GLU A 286 12.21 15.97 10.17
CA GLU A 286 10.83 16.44 10.16
C GLU A 286 10.12 15.90 8.92
N ILE A 287 9.02 15.18 9.15
CA ILE A 287 8.17 14.61 8.10
C ILE A 287 6.90 15.45 8.02
N SER A 288 6.59 15.96 6.83
CA SER A 288 5.37 16.73 6.55
C SER A 288 4.42 15.97 5.63
N LEU A 289 3.13 16.00 5.93
CA LEU A 289 2.09 15.44 5.07
C LEU A 289 1.93 16.31 3.81
N ASN A 290 1.91 15.66 2.64
CA ASN A 290 1.49 16.30 1.40
C ASN A 290 -0.04 16.20 1.31
N PRO A 291 -0.76 17.33 1.14
CA PRO A 291 -2.22 17.31 1.12
C PRO A 291 -2.73 16.50 -0.07
N ILE A 292 -3.71 15.64 0.17
CA ILE A 292 -4.44 14.95 -0.90
C ILE A 292 -5.36 15.98 -1.56
N LEU A 293 -5.00 16.40 -2.76
CA LEU A 293 -5.82 17.28 -3.58
C LEU A 293 -6.98 16.49 -4.20
N ILE A 294 -8.20 16.73 -3.72
CA ILE A 294 -9.43 16.18 -4.30
C ILE A 294 -9.97 17.21 -5.32
N PRO A 295 -10.20 16.82 -6.58
CA PRO A 295 -10.85 17.70 -7.56
C PRO A 295 -12.21 18.16 -7.04
N ARG A 296 -12.41 19.48 -6.98
CA ARG A 296 -13.68 20.06 -6.55
C ARG A 296 -14.79 19.66 -7.54
N PRO A 297 -15.91 19.06 -7.07
CA PRO A 297 -17.05 18.79 -7.93
C PRO A 297 -17.62 20.09 -8.51
N ASN A 298 -18.11 20.03 -9.76
CA ASN A 298 -18.74 21.20 -10.41
C ASN A 298 -19.96 21.72 -9.65
N THR A 299 -20.58 20.88 -8.81
CA THR A 299 -21.74 21.20 -7.97
C THR A 299 -21.38 22.05 -6.76
N VAL A 300 -20.11 22.10 -6.36
CA VAL A 300 -19.65 22.79 -5.16
C VAL A 300 -19.01 24.12 -5.54
N HIS A 301 -19.56 25.25 -5.09
CA HIS A 301 -18.98 26.56 -5.36
C HIS A 301 -17.63 26.74 -4.64
N ILE A 302 -16.70 27.49 -5.22
CA ILE A 302 -15.37 27.71 -4.61
C ILE A 302 -15.44 28.43 -3.26
N SER A 303 -16.47 29.27 -3.07
CA SER A 303 -16.73 29.99 -1.82
C SER A 303 -17.73 29.28 -0.92
N VAL A 304 -17.91 27.97 -1.07
CA VAL A 304 -18.83 27.21 -0.20
C VAL A 304 -18.37 27.32 1.25
N GLU A 305 -19.30 27.58 2.16
CA GLU A 305 -19.00 27.49 3.58
C GLU A 305 -18.86 26.03 3.97
N HIS A 306 -17.70 25.68 4.54
CA HIS A 306 -17.46 24.34 5.02
C HIS A 306 -18.13 24.10 6.38
N PRO A 307 -18.65 22.89 6.64
CA PRO A 307 -19.14 22.52 7.96
C PRO A 307 -18.07 22.73 9.04
N LYS A 308 -18.49 23.12 10.24
CA LYS A 308 -17.57 23.24 11.37
C LYS A 308 -16.99 21.86 11.72
N VAL A 309 -15.67 21.79 11.73
CA VAL A 309 -14.91 20.61 12.16
C VAL A 309 -14.53 20.82 13.63
N PRO A 310 -14.76 19.83 14.52
CA PRO A 310 -14.34 19.96 15.91
C PRO A 310 -12.81 20.07 15.98
N GLU A 311 -12.31 21.06 16.73
CA GLU A 311 -10.87 21.18 16.98
C GLU A 311 -10.43 20.04 17.92
N HIS A 312 -9.55 19.18 17.42
CA HIS A 312 -8.93 18.10 18.18
C HIS A 312 -7.43 18.43 18.37
N ASP A 313 -6.89 18.18 19.56
CA ASP A 313 -5.49 18.47 19.95
C ASP A 313 -5.08 19.97 19.89
N ARG A 314 -5.64 20.80 20.78
CA ARG A 314 -5.08 22.15 21.03
C ARG A 314 -3.70 22.12 21.72
N GLY A 315 -3.25 20.96 22.19
CA GLY A 315 -2.08 20.83 23.09
C GLY A 315 -0.76 21.37 22.56
N HIS A 316 -0.56 21.53 21.26
CA HIS A 316 0.71 22.01 20.70
C HIS A 316 0.55 22.92 19.46
N ALA A 317 -0.59 23.62 19.34
CA ALA A 317 -0.98 24.46 18.21
C ALA A 317 -0.06 25.68 17.92
N ASN A 318 1.11 25.77 18.54
CA ASN A 318 2.18 26.69 18.15
C ASN A 318 3.10 26.13 17.04
N HIS A 319 2.85 24.92 16.53
CA HIS A 319 3.64 24.36 15.42
C HIS A 319 2.92 24.54 14.08
N VAL A 320 3.56 25.31 13.19
CA VAL A 320 3.20 25.66 11.79
C VAL A 320 3.09 24.42 10.85
N GLY A 321 2.87 23.22 11.36
CA GLY A 321 2.93 21.96 10.60
C GLY A 321 1.96 20.86 11.00
N SER A 322 0.97 21.12 11.87
CA SER A 322 -0.07 20.14 12.19
C SER A 322 -1.12 20.06 11.07
N PHE A 323 -0.75 19.50 9.92
CA PHE A 323 -1.70 19.24 8.85
C PHE A 323 -2.55 18.02 9.21
N CYS A 324 -3.86 18.23 9.31
CA CYS A 324 -4.84 17.15 9.45
C CYS A 324 -4.93 16.39 8.12
N ASN A 325 -4.89 15.05 8.16
CA ASN A 325 -5.07 14.25 6.96
C ASN A 325 -6.47 14.49 6.37
N VAL A 326 -6.60 14.76 5.06
CA VAL A 326 -7.91 15.03 4.43
C VAL A 326 -8.93 13.92 4.71
N MET A 327 -8.47 12.68 4.84
CA MET A 327 -9.31 11.55 5.25
C MET A 327 -10.01 11.77 6.61
N SER A 328 -9.39 12.48 7.55
CA SER A 328 -9.95 12.82 8.85
C SER A 328 -11.15 13.77 8.76
N LEU A 329 -11.28 14.49 7.65
CA LEU A 329 -12.31 15.48 7.40
C LEU A 329 -13.55 14.87 6.74
N LEU A 330 -13.42 13.69 6.14
CA LEU A 330 -14.49 12.99 5.44
C LEU A 330 -15.79 12.85 6.27
N PRO A 331 -15.75 12.51 7.57
CA PRO A 331 -16.97 12.43 8.38
C PRO A 331 -17.71 13.76 8.53
N PHE A 332 -16.99 14.88 8.40
CA PHE A 332 -17.53 16.22 8.69
C PHE A 332 -17.98 16.95 7.43
N HIS A 333 -17.35 16.62 6.29
CA HIS A 333 -17.66 17.17 4.98
C HIS A 333 -18.59 16.28 4.16
N PHE A 334 -19.05 15.17 4.73
CA PHE A 334 -19.98 14.24 4.08
C PHE A 334 -21.19 14.96 3.48
N GLY A 335 -21.43 14.69 2.20
CA GLY A 335 -22.60 15.16 1.47
C GLY A 335 -22.47 16.59 0.93
N MET A 336 -21.29 17.20 0.99
CA MET A 336 -21.03 18.51 0.39
C MET A 336 -21.12 18.51 -1.14
N SER A 337 -20.72 17.41 -1.78
CA SER A 337 -20.77 17.20 -3.22
C SER A 337 -22.17 16.89 -3.75
N LEU A 338 -23.07 16.45 -2.86
CA LEU A 338 -24.45 16.12 -3.19
C LEU A 338 -25.20 17.41 -3.52
N ASN A 339 -25.55 17.58 -4.79
CA ASN A 339 -26.30 18.75 -5.24
C ASN A 339 -27.71 18.73 -4.60
N GLN A 340 -28.16 19.88 -4.09
CA GLN A 340 -29.52 20.03 -3.57
C GLN A 340 -30.58 19.70 -4.63
N LYS A 341 -30.27 19.92 -5.92
CA LYS A 341 -31.11 19.46 -7.04
C LYS A 341 -31.20 17.93 -7.09
N THR A 342 -30.09 17.22 -6.90
CA THR A 342 -30.06 15.75 -6.87
C THR A 342 -30.92 15.22 -5.70
N LEU A 343 -30.79 15.80 -4.51
CA LEU A 343 -31.65 15.44 -3.37
C LEU A 343 -33.12 15.84 -3.57
N SER A 344 -33.43 16.84 -4.40
CA SER A 344 -34.83 17.19 -4.71
C SER A 344 -35.48 16.30 -5.78
N HIS A 345 -34.72 15.84 -6.78
CA HIS A 345 -35.22 14.99 -7.86
C HIS A 345 -35.21 13.50 -7.49
N THR A 346 -34.22 13.09 -6.71
CA THR A 346 -34.10 11.72 -6.19
C THR A 346 -33.92 11.82 -4.68
N PRO A 347 -35.02 11.93 -3.92
CA PRO A 347 -34.99 12.17 -2.46
C PRO A 347 -34.30 11.06 -1.66
N ARG A 348 -33.97 9.95 -2.32
CA ARG A 348 -33.29 8.80 -1.73
C ARG A 348 -32.36 8.09 -2.73
N PRO A 349 -31.17 8.64 -3.02
CA PRO A 349 -30.21 8.02 -3.92
C PRO A 349 -29.71 6.69 -3.36
N GLU A 350 -29.04 5.89 -4.19
CA GLU A 350 -28.38 4.67 -3.71
C GLU A 350 -27.29 5.04 -2.67
N ILE A 351 -27.11 4.21 -1.64
CA ILE A 351 -26.13 4.45 -0.57
C ILE A 351 -24.69 4.54 -1.11
N THR A 352 -24.39 3.85 -2.22
CA THR A 352 -23.08 3.93 -2.90
C THR A 352 -22.83 5.31 -3.49
N VAL A 353 -23.87 5.95 -4.04
CA VAL A 353 -23.81 7.34 -4.55
C VAL A 353 -23.57 8.32 -3.40
N LEU A 354 -24.22 8.11 -2.25
CA LEU A 354 -23.98 8.92 -1.05
C LEU A 354 -22.51 8.89 -0.60
N LEU A 355 -21.80 7.78 -0.89
CA LEU A 355 -20.40 7.58 -0.53
C LEU A 355 -19.41 7.99 -1.64
N MET A 356 -19.86 8.70 -2.68
CA MET A 356 -19.01 9.12 -3.80
C MET A 356 -17.76 9.88 -3.35
N GLU A 357 -17.86 10.75 -2.35
CA GLU A 357 -16.72 11.51 -1.79
C GLU A 357 -15.62 10.60 -1.25
N VAL A 358 -15.99 9.43 -0.71
CA VAL A 358 -15.06 8.41 -0.23
C VAL A 358 -14.25 7.86 -1.40
N PHE A 359 -14.93 7.48 -2.48
CA PHE A 359 -14.28 6.95 -3.68
C PHE A 359 -13.44 8.00 -4.39
N GLN A 360 -13.90 9.26 -4.44
CA GLN A 360 -13.13 10.38 -4.99
C GLN A 360 -11.85 10.66 -4.20
N LEU A 361 -11.89 10.59 -2.87
CA LEU A 361 -10.71 10.69 -2.02
C LEU A 361 -9.72 9.56 -2.35
N VAL A 362 -10.20 8.32 -2.41
CA VAL A 362 -9.37 7.14 -2.72
C VAL A 362 -8.72 7.29 -4.10
N ALA A 363 -9.51 7.57 -5.14
CA ALA A 363 -9.02 7.78 -6.49
C ALA A 363 -8.01 8.94 -6.58
N SER A 364 -8.27 10.05 -5.89
CA SER A 364 -7.37 11.21 -5.84
C SER A 364 -6.04 10.88 -5.15
N SER A 365 -6.08 10.07 -4.09
CA SER A 365 -4.88 9.62 -3.37
C SER A 365 -4.02 8.71 -4.24
N GLU A 366 -4.64 7.75 -4.94
CA GLU A 366 -3.93 6.84 -5.85
C GLU A 366 -3.38 7.58 -7.06
N CYS A 367 -4.14 8.50 -7.65
CA CYS A 367 -3.67 9.33 -8.77
C CYS A 367 -2.39 10.10 -8.40
N GLN A 368 -2.36 10.71 -7.22
CA GLN A 368 -1.19 11.43 -6.71
C GLN A 368 -0.02 10.49 -6.42
N PHE A 369 -0.28 9.32 -5.84
CA PHE A 369 0.72 8.28 -5.64
C PHE A 369 1.36 7.86 -6.98
N LEU A 370 0.56 7.47 -7.98
CA LEU A 370 1.05 7.07 -9.30
C LEU A 370 1.83 8.19 -9.98
N ASN A 371 1.38 9.44 -9.88
CA ASN A 371 2.10 10.60 -10.42
C ASN A 371 3.49 10.76 -9.78
N ARG A 372 3.59 10.58 -8.46
CA ARG A 372 4.88 10.70 -7.75
C ARG A 372 5.80 9.52 -8.06
N VAL A 373 5.29 8.30 -8.02
CA VAL A 373 6.07 7.09 -8.31
C VAL A 373 6.55 7.09 -9.75
N TYR A 374 5.74 7.57 -10.71
CA TYR A 374 6.17 7.82 -12.07
C TYR A 374 7.36 8.78 -12.14
N GLY A 375 7.30 9.90 -11.41
CA GLY A 375 8.40 10.85 -11.32
C GLY A 375 9.69 10.22 -10.82
N VAL A 376 9.62 9.44 -9.73
CA VAL A 376 10.78 8.73 -9.16
C VAL A 376 11.34 7.70 -10.13
N ALA A 377 10.49 6.89 -10.77
CA ALA A 377 10.91 5.88 -11.74
C ALA A 377 11.56 6.52 -12.99
N LYS A 378 10.98 7.61 -13.49
CA LYS A 378 11.50 8.35 -14.65
C LYS A 378 12.90 8.93 -14.38
N GLU A 379 13.15 9.42 -13.17
CA GLU A 379 14.46 9.96 -12.78
C GLU A 379 15.56 8.90 -12.82
N GLN A 380 15.24 7.63 -12.51
CA GLN A 380 16.21 6.53 -12.57
C GLN A 380 16.72 6.29 -14.00
N ARG A 381 15.83 6.40 -14.99
CA ARG A 381 16.19 6.22 -16.41
C ARG A 381 17.16 7.28 -16.92
N GLY A 382 17.10 8.50 -16.39
CA GLY A 382 17.99 9.61 -16.78
C GLY A 382 19.48 9.36 -16.50
N HIS A 383 19.80 8.38 -15.66
CA HIS A 383 21.16 8.09 -15.20
C HIS A 383 21.74 6.79 -15.77
N SER A 384 21.15 6.23 -16.84
CA SER A 384 21.55 4.93 -17.41
C SER A 384 23.02 4.82 -17.85
N GLY A 385 23.73 5.94 -18.02
CA GLY A 385 25.15 5.95 -18.38
C GLY A 385 26.14 5.90 -17.20
N ASP A 386 25.68 6.09 -15.96
CA ASP A 386 26.53 6.14 -14.76
C ASP A 386 26.57 4.77 -14.05
N GLU A 387 27.72 4.08 -14.15
CA GLU A 387 27.95 2.78 -13.50
C GLU A 387 27.72 2.82 -11.98
N ARG A 388 28.04 3.95 -11.33
CA ARG A 388 27.88 4.08 -9.87
C ARG A 388 26.41 4.16 -9.45
N ARG A 389 25.53 4.59 -10.35
CA ARG A 389 24.08 4.76 -10.09
C ARG A 389 23.23 3.60 -10.59
N MET A 390 23.83 2.64 -11.29
CA MET A 390 23.12 1.52 -11.87
C MET A 390 22.39 0.67 -10.82
N GLU A 391 23.10 0.18 -9.81
CA GLU A 391 22.51 -0.68 -8.76
C GLU A 391 21.43 0.06 -7.96
N PRO A 392 21.64 1.31 -7.48
CA PRO A 392 20.59 2.09 -6.82
C PRO A 392 19.35 2.32 -7.70
N ALA A 393 19.55 2.58 -9.01
CA ALA A 393 18.48 2.78 -9.97
C ALA A 393 17.65 1.50 -10.16
N LEU A 394 18.30 0.36 -10.37
CA LEU A 394 17.63 -0.94 -10.49
C LEU A 394 16.87 -1.30 -9.21
N ASN A 395 17.49 -1.14 -8.03
CA ASN A 395 16.83 -1.39 -6.75
C ASN A 395 15.58 -0.52 -6.57
N THR A 396 15.62 0.75 -6.99
CA THR A 396 14.47 1.66 -6.91
C THR A 396 13.37 1.27 -7.89
N LEU A 397 13.71 0.92 -9.13
CA LEU A 397 12.73 0.46 -10.13
C LEU A 397 12.06 -0.84 -9.68
N VAL A 398 12.82 -1.81 -9.16
CA VAL A 398 12.28 -3.08 -8.66
C VAL A 398 11.33 -2.82 -7.50
N TYR A 399 11.75 -2.00 -6.54
CA TYR A 399 10.92 -1.63 -5.39
C TYR A 399 9.60 -0.97 -5.82
N ILE A 400 9.67 0.01 -6.74
CA ILE A 400 8.48 0.66 -7.30
C ILE A 400 7.56 -0.34 -7.99
N LYS A 401 8.13 -1.24 -8.81
CA LYS A 401 7.34 -2.27 -9.51
C LYS A 401 6.59 -3.16 -8.51
N THR A 402 7.24 -3.57 -7.42
CA THR A 402 6.60 -4.35 -6.35
C THR A 402 5.41 -3.60 -5.76
N LEU A 403 5.55 -2.31 -5.43
CA LEU A 403 4.44 -1.50 -4.92
C LEU A 403 3.27 -1.41 -5.92
N LEU A 404 3.56 -1.24 -7.21
CA LEU A 404 2.53 -1.21 -8.26
C LEU A 404 1.80 -2.55 -8.37
N ASP A 405 2.54 -3.66 -8.27
CA ASP A 405 1.98 -5.00 -8.25
C ASP A 405 1.07 -5.24 -7.04
N GLU A 406 1.38 -4.65 -5.88
CA GLU A 406 0.56 -4.72 -4.66
C GLU A 406 -0.72 -3.87 -4.72
N HIS A 407 -0.68 -2.71 -5.38
CA HIS A 407 -1.85 -1.83 -5.53
C HIS A 407 -2.86 -2.36 -6.55
N ARG A 408 -2.40 -3.05 -7.59
CA ARG A 408 -3.23 -3.49 -8.72
C ARG A 408 -4.46 -4.33 -8.33
N PRO A 409 -4.36 -5.36 -7.47
CA PRO A 409 -5.53 -6.15 -7.06
C PRO A 409 -6.58 -5.30 -6.35
N ARG A 410 -6.16 -4.28 -5.58
CA ARG A 410 -7.08 -3.41 -4.82
C ARG A 410 -7.89 -2.50 -5.76
N LEU A 411 -7.27 -2.00 -6.82
CA LEU A 411 -7.97 -1.28 -7.89
C LEU A 411 -8.98 -2.17 -8.60
N GLN A 412 -8.60 -3.40 -8.95
CA GLN A 412 -9.49 -4.38 -9.59
C GLN A 412 -10.69 -4.74 -8.70
N GLN A 413 -10.47 -4.90 -7.39
CA GLN A 413 -11.54 -5.16 -6.42
C GLN A 413 -12.51 -3.99 -6.33
N THR A 414 -11.99 -2.75 -6.34
CA THR A 414 -12.82 -1.54 -6.31
C THR A 414 -13.67 -1.43 -7.56
N MET A 415 -13.10 -1.66 -8.74
CA MET A 415 -13.84 -1.70 -10.00
C MET A 415 -14.92 -2.78 -9.97
N THR A 416 -14.58 -4.00 -9.54
CA THR A 416 -15.54 -5.13 -9.46
C THR A 416 -16.73 -4.77 -8.56
N PHE A 417 -16.48 -4.17 -7.41
CA PHE A 417 -17.52 -3.74 -6.49
C PHE A 417 -18.44 -2.67 -7.10
N LEU A 418 -17.86 -1.66 -7.76
CA LEU A 418 -18.61 -0.61 -8.44
C LEU A 418 -19.47 -1.18 -9.59
N SER A 419 -18.90 -2.06 -10.43
CA SER A 419 -19.66 -2.70 -11.52
C SER A 419 -20.83 -3.54 -11.04
N CYS A 420 -20.66 -4.32 -9.96
CA CYS A 420 -21.75 -5.13 -9.41
C CYS A 420 -22.93 -4.26 -8.91
N ARG A 421 -22.64 -3.04 -8.46
CA ARG A 421 -23.64 -2.07 -8.00
C ARG A 421 -24.33 -1.36 -9.16
N GLU A 422 -23.59 -0.97 -10.20
CA GLU A 422 -24.16 -0.41 -11.42
C GLU A 422 -25.16 -1.36 -12.10
N ILE A 423 -24.84 -2.67 -12.14
CA ILE A 423 -25.72 -3.69 -12.74
C ILE A 423 -26.99 -3.93 -11.92
N SER A 424 -26.93 -3.84 -10.58
CA SER A 424 -28.14 -3.96 -9.74
C SER A 424 -29.06 -2.74 -9.83
N GLY A 425 -28.55 -1.59 -10.27
CA GLY A 425 -29.35 -0.39 -10.54
C GLY A 425 -30.07 -0.40 -11.89
N SER A 426 -29.72 -1.34 -12.79
CA SER A 426 -30.49 -1.60 -14.02
C SER A 426 -31.54 -2.67 -13.76
N ASP A 427 -32.81 -2.29 -13.71
CA ASP A 427 -33.92 -3.24 -13.72
C ASP A 427 -33.80 -4.21 -14.91
N PRO A 428 -33.75 -5.54 -14.71
CA PRO A 428 -33.72 -6.50 -15.81
C PRO A 428 -35.14 -6.79 -16.33
N VAL A 429 -35.97 -5.76 -16.51
CA VAL A 429 -37.29 -5.89 -17.15
C VAL A 429 -37.48 -4.76 -18.15
N SER A 430 -36.88 -4.92 -19.34
CA SER A 430 -37.39 -4.31 -20.59
C SER A 430 -36.78 -5.01 -21.81
N SER A 431 -36.99 -6.33 -21.92
CA SER A 431 -36.99 -7.00 -23.22
C SER A 431 -38.40 -6.94 -23.79
N THR A 432 -38.83 -5.78 -24.29
CA THR A 432 -39.77 -5.69 -25.41
C THR A 432 -39.54 -4.36 -26.12
N ARG A 433 -38.95 -4.46 -27.33
CA ARG A 433 -38.80 -3.34 -28.25
C ARG A 433 -40.18 -2.78 -28.62
N VAL A 434 -40.36 -1.47 -28.48
CA VAL A 434 -41.21 -0.66 -29.36
C VAL A 434 -40.47 0.65 -29.63
N PRO A 435 -40.25 1.05 -30.90
CA PRO A 435 -39.66 2.35 -31.22
C PRO A 435 -40.77 3.41 -31.27
N CYS A 436 -40.76 4.37 -30.35
CA CYS A 436 -41.55 5.60 -30.47
C CYS A 436 -40.72 6.84 -30.11
N THR A 437 -40.91 7.83 -30.96
CA THR A 437 -40.19 9.08 -31.18
C THR A 437 -40.37 10.15 -30.11
N THR A 438 -39.32 10.97 -29.97
CA THR A 438 -39.29 12.38 -29.53
C THR A 438 -39.95 12.74 -28.20
N GLY A 439 -39.11 12.85 -27.17
CA GLY A 439 -39.39 13.55 -25.92
C GLY A 439 -38.14 13.56 -25.06
N THR A 440 -37.50 14.73 -24.94
CA THR A 440 -36.27 14.98 -24.17
C THR A 440 -36.49 14.62 -22.69
N SER A 441 -36.24 13.37 -22.35
CA SER A 441 -36.27 12.87 -20.98
C SER A 441 -34.81 12.81 -20.50
N GLN A 442 -34.35 13.87 -19.84
CA GLN A 442 -33.08 13.86 -19.13
C GLN A 442 -33.19 12.85 -17.99
N CYS A 443 -32.70 11.64 -18.23
CA CYS A 443 -32.45 10.64 -17.20
C CYS A 443 -31.02 10.84 -16.71
N VAL A 444 -30.84 11.45 -15.54
CA VAL A 444 -29.56 11.46 -14.82
C VAL A 444 -29.87 11.15 -13.36
N PRO A 445 -29.56 9.91 -12.93
CA PRO A 445 -28.53 9.69 -11.91
C PRO A 445 -27.60 8.49 -12.23
N GLN A 446 -27.44 8.12 -13.51
CA GLN A 446 -26.50 7.07 -13.95
C GLN A 446 -25.06 7.58 -14.23
N GLY A 447 -24.86 8.89 -14.41
CA GLY A 447 -23.59 9.45 -14.86
C GLY A 447 -22.48 9.60 -13.80
N GLU A 448 -22.84 9.66 -12.51
CA GLU A 448 -21.87 9.95 -11.44
C GLU A 448 -21.05 8.71 -11.06
N LEU A 449 -21.68 7.56 -10.81
CA LEU A 449 -20.97 6.29 -10.56
C LEU A 449 -20.11 5.87 -11.76
N SER A 450 -20.63 6.06 -12.98
CA SER A 450 -19.87 5.74 -14.19
C SER A 450 -18.61 6.60 -14.32
N SER A 451 -18.62 7.83 -13.82
CA SER A 451 -17.43 8.68 -13.82
C SER A 451 -16.36 8.19 -12.83
N ILE A 452 -16.77 7.77 -11.63
CA ILE A 452 -15.86 7.16 -10.65
C ILE A 452 -15.30 5.84 -11.19
N TYR A 453 -16.14 5.02 -11.81
CA TYR A 453 -15.70 3.76 -12.41
C TYR A 453 -14.64 4.01 -13.49
N ALA A 454 -14.86 4.99 -14.37
CA ALA A 454 -13.90 5.40 -15.39
C ALA A 454 -12.58 5.92 -14.77
N ASP A 455 -12.64 6.66 -13.65
CA ASP A 455 -11.43 7.08 -12.93
C ASP A 455 -10.62 5.88 -12.44
N PHE A 456 -11.27 4.87 -11.84
CA PHE A 456 -10.56 3.65 -11.41
C PHE A 456 -10.04 2.80 -12.57
N GLU A 457 -10.73 2.80 -13.71
CA GLU A 457 -10.26 2.16 -14.94
C GLU A 457 -8.98 2.83 -15.47
N ASP A 458 -8.94 4.16 -15.52
CA ASP A 458 -7.74 4.93 -15.88
C ASP A 458 -6.59 4.67 -14.91
N LEU A 459 -6.87 4.68 -13.60
CA LEU A 459 -5.86 4.39 -12.56
C LEU A 459 -5.25 2.99 -12.72
N LEU A 460 -6.09 1.98 -12.99
CA LEU A 460 -5.63 0.61 -13.22
C LEU A 460 -4.78 0.52 -14.50
N SER A 461 -5.20 1.20 -15.57
CA SER A 461 -4.46 1.28 -16.82
C SER A 461 -3.07 1.91 -16.61
N ARG A 462 -3.02 3.06 -15.93
CA ARG A 462 -1.77 3.78 -15.61
C ARG A 462 -0.85 2.98 -14.69
N ASN A 463 -1.40 2.28 -13.70
CA ASN A 463 -0.62 1.38 -12.84
C ASN A 463 0.08 0.29 -13.68
N LYS A 464 -0.64 -0.35 -14.61
CA LYS A 464 -0.06 -1.37 -15.51
C LYS A 464 1.02 -0.78 -16.41
N SER A 465 0.72 0.31 -17.12
CA SER A 465 1.68 0.96 -18.02
C SER A 465 2.93 1.44 -17.28
N LEU A 466 2.80 1.88 -16.02
CA LEU A 466 3.96 2.23 -15.20
C LEU A 466 4.75 1.00 -14.75
N GLY A 467 4.08 -0.11 -14.45
CA GLY A 467 4.74 -1.39 -14.21
C GLY A 467 5.59 -1.84 -15.40
N ASP A 468 5.02 -1.78 -16.60
CA ASP A 468 5.71 -2.10 -17.86
C ASP A 468 6.90 -1.14 -18.10
N PHE A 469 6.70 0.16 -17.88
CA PHE A 469 7.76 1.17 -17.96
C PHE A 469 8.94 0.85 -17.02
N CYS A 470 8.67 0.34 -15.80
CA CYS A 470 9.73 -0.05 -14.87
C CYS A 470 10.54 -1.22 -15.42
N VAL A 471 9.88 -2.25 -15.98
CA VAL A 471 10.55 -3.41 -16.59
C VAL A 471 11.41 -2.98 -17.78
N GLU A 472 10.84 -2.22 -18.72
CA GLU A 472 11.59 -1.70 -19.87
C GLU A 472 12.80 -0.86 -19.45
N SER A 473 12.66 -0.05 -18.39
CA SER A 473 13.75 0.77 -17.88
C SER A 473 14.85 -0.07 -17.23
N MET A 474 14.50 -1.14 -16.51
CA MET A 474 15.49 -2.09 -15.97
C MET A 474 16.27 -2.76 -17.10
N ASP A 475 15.58 -3.25 -18.13
CA ASP A 475 16.20 -3.93 -19.27
C ASP A 475 17.15 -2.99 -20.01
N LEU A 476 16.74 -1.72 -20.20
CA LEU A 476 17.60 -0.70 -20.81
C LEU A 476 18.87 -0.49 -19.99
N ILE A 477 18.74 -0.26 -18.68
CA ILE A 477 19.88 -0.02 -17.78
C ILE A 477 20.83 -1.23 -17.80
N MET A 478 20.29 -2.45 -17.68
CA MET A 478 21.08 -3.68 -17.70
C MET A 478 21.81 -3.89 -19.02
N ASN A 479 21.13 -3.69 -20.16
CA ASN A 479 21.75 -3.82 -21.47
C ASN A 479 22.84 -2.77 -21.70
N THR A 480 22.64 -1.53 -21.25
CA THR A 480 23.69 -0.49 -21.32
C THR A 480 24.92 -0.86 -20.50
N ALA A 481 24.74 -1.48 -19.35
CA ALA A 481 25.82 -1.93 -18.50
C ALA A 481 26.62 -3.08 -19.12
N LEU A 482 25.93 -4.10 -19.65
CA LEU A 482 26.55 -5.22 -20.34
C LEU A 482 27.36 -4.76 -21.56
N LEU A 483 26.82 -3.81 -22.34
CA LEU A 483 27.55 -3.23 -23.48
C LEU A 483 28.81 -2.48 -23.03
N LYS A 484 28.76 -1.80 -21.89
CA LYS A 484 29.91 -1.05 -21.36
C LYS A 484 30.98 -1.98 -20.79
N GLU A 485 30.58 -2.99 -20.04
CA GLU A 485 31.49 -4.04 -19.54
C GLU A 485 32.15 -4.79 -20.70
N SER A 486 31.40 -5.09 -21.77
CA SER A 486 31.95 -5.69 -22.98
C SER A 486 33.01 -4.81 -23.66
N ARG A 487 32.74 -3.50 -23.83
CA ARG A 487 33.73 -2.56 -24.38
C ARG A 487 35.00 -2.49 -23.53
N LYS A 488 34.86 -2.43 -22.21
CA LYS A 488 35.99 -2.43 -21.28
C LYS A 488 36.80 -3.72 -21.37
N ALA A 489 36.15 -4.87 -21.52
CA ALA A 489 36.83 -6.14 -21.73
C ALA A 489 37.61 -6.17 -23.04
N PHE A 490 37.08 -5.58 -24.12
CA PHE A 490 37.81 -5.43 -25.38
C PHE A 490 39.03 -4.50 -25.24
N GLU A 491 38.88 -3.35 -24.58
CA GLU A 491 39.99 -2.42 -24.30
C GLU A 491 41.10 -3.11 -23.50
N ASN A 492 40.73 -3.84 -22.45
CA ASN A 492 41.68 -4.62 -21.65
C ASN A 492 42.38 -5.71 -22.48
N ALA A 493 41.67 -6.37 -23.39
CA ALA A 493 42.26 -7.37 -24.28
C ALA A 493 43.27 -6.75 -25.25
N ASP A 494 43.03 -5.53 -25.73
CA ASP A 494 43.98 -4.78 -26.55
C ASP A 494 45.24 -4.38 -25.78
N ASP A 495 45.10 -3.96 -24.52
CA ASP A 495 46.25 -3.66 -23.66
C ASP A 495 47.06 -4.92 -23.32
N GLN A 496 46.38 -6.05 -23.06
CA GLN A 496 47.04 -7.35 -22.88
C GLN A 496 47.78 -7.78 -24.16
N LYS A 497 47.19 -7.54 -25.33
CA LYS A 497 47.84 -7.80 -26.63
C LYS A 497 49.11 -6.97 -26.78
N ARG A 498 49.10 -5.68 -26.42
CA ARG A 498 50.30 -4.83 -26.45
C ARG A 498 51.39 -5.34 -25.53
N LEU A 499 51.03 -5.74 -24.31
CA LEU A 499 51.99 -6.30 -23.34
C LEU A 499 52.58 -7.64 -23.84
N MET A 500 51.75 -8.51 -24.41
CA MET A 500 52.20 -9.78 -24.97
C MET A 500 53.17 -9.57 -26.13
N ILE A 501 52.88 -8.61 -27.03
CA ILE A 501 53.77 -8.22 -28.13
C ILE A 501 55.13 -7.77 -27.56
N LEU A 502 55.13 -6.94 -26.51
CA LEU A 502 56.36 -6.47 -25.86
C LEU A 502 57.17 -7.64 -25.27
N ALA A 503 56.51 -8.56 -24.57
CA ALA A 503 57.14 -9.74 -24.00
C ALA A 503 57.79 -10.63 -25.07
N TYR A 504 57.17 -10.78 -26.25
CA TYR A 504 57.76 -11.56 -27.36
C TYR A 504 59.11 -11.00 -27.84
N PHE A 505 59.36 -9.70 -27.73
CA PHE A 505 60.64 -9.11 -28.11
C PHE A 505 61.67 -9.17 -26.97
N PHE A 506 61.27 -8.81 -25.75
CA PHE A 506 62.19 -8.67 -24.63
C PHE A 506 62.61 -9.99 -24.00
N LEU A 507 61.75 -11.00 -24.00
CA LEU A 507 62.03 -12.27 -23.33
C LEU A 507 63.19 -13.03 -24.02
N PRO A 508 63.21 -13.18 -25.36
CA PRO A 508 64.34 -13.80 -26.03
C PRO A 508 65.60 -12.92 -26.02
N LEU A 509 65.45 -11.60 -26.13
CA LEU A 509 66.56 -10.65 -26.02
C LEU A 509 67.26 -10.73 -24.66
N SER A 510 66.48 -10.81 -23.58
CA SER A 510 66.97 -10.93 -22.21
C SER A 510 67.67 -12.27 -21.99
N LEU A 511 67.14 -13.36 -22.56
CA LEU A 511 67.77 -14.67 -22.50
C LEU A 511 69.15 -14.67 -23.17
N VAL A 512 69.24 -14.15 -24.39
CA VAL A 512 70.52 -14.03 -25.12
C VAL A 512 71.49 -13.14 -24.35
N SER A 513 71.04 -11.97 -23.88
CA SER A 513 71.87 -11.07 -23.08
C SER A 513 72.34 -11.71 -21.77
N SER A 514 71.54 -12.57 -21.14
CA SER A 514 71.91 -13.29 -19.93
C SER A 514 72.95 -14.38 -20.21
N ILE A 515 72.72 -15.23 -21.21
CA ILE A 515 73.65 -16.31 -21.61
C ILE A 515 75.03 -15.74 -21.97
N PHE A 516 75.07 -14.67 -22.75
CA PHE A 516 76.32 -14.03 -23.17
C PHE A 516 76.87 -13.00 -22.16
N GLY A 517 76.07 -12.59 -21.17
CA GLY A 517 76.50 -11.72 -20.07
C GLY A 517 77.07 -12.50 -18.88
N MET A 518 76.74 -13.80 -18.76
CA MET A 518 77.33 -14.68 -17.77
C MET A 518 78.75 -15.09 -18.19
N ASN A 519 79.73 -14.83 -17.32
CA ASN A 519 81.13 -15.26 -17.51
C ASN A 519 81.27 -16.77 -17.24
N VAL A 520 80.75 -17.58 -18.16
CA VAL A 520 80.87 -19.05 -18.12
C VAL A 520 82.19 -19.45 -18.79
N LYS A 521 83.03 -20.23 -18.10
CA LYS A 521 84.40 -20.57 -18.54
C LYS A 521 84.41 -21.32 -19.89
N GLU A 522 83.37 -22.09 -20.18
CA GLU A 522 83.18 -22.87 -21.39
C GLU A 522 82.93 -22.01 -22.64
N PHE A 523 82.49 -20.75 -22.50
CA PHE A 523 82.32 -19.82 -23.62
C PHE A 523 83.59 -19.01 -23.94
N GLY A 524 84.71 -19.27 -23.27
CA GLY A 524 85.99 -18.65 -23.62
C GLY A 524 86.06 -17.17 -23.22
N THR A 525 86.55 -16.92 -22.01
CA THR A 525 86.86 -15.58 -21.51
C THR A 525 87.93 -14.91 -22.39
N GLY A 526 87.50 -14.05 -23.32
CA GLY A 526 88.34 -13.00 -23.92
C GLY A 526 88.54 -12.99 -25.44
N SER A 527 88.07 -13.99 -26.21
CA SER A 527 88.32 -14.02 -27.67
C SER A 527 87.09 -14.30 -28.56
N GLN A 528 85.87 -14.22 -28.02
CA GLN A 528 84.67 -14.41 -28.83
C GLN A 528 84.38 -13.17 -29.71
N HIS A 529 84.16 -13.43 -31.00
CA HIS A 529 83.84 -12.41 -32.00
C HIS A 529 82.56 -11.66 -31.58
N ILE A 530 82.60 -10.32 -31.55
CA ILE A 530 81.47 -9.44 -31.19
C ILE A 530 80.18 -9.74 -31.98
N TRP A 531 80.30 -10.44 -33.12
CA TRP A 531 79.20 -10.84 -33.99
C TRP A 531 78.39 -12.05 -33.51
N LEU A 532 78.91 -12.90 -32.61
CA LEU A 532 78.26 -14.15 -32.23
C LEU A 532 76.87 -13.96 -31.57
N PRO A 533 76.66 -12.98 -30.65
CA PRO A 533 75.34 -12.72 -30.07
C PRO A 533 74.32 -12.31 -31.11
N VAL A 534 74.73 -11.58 -32.15
CA VAL A 534 73.87 -11.12 -33.25
C VAL A 534 73.39 -12.31 -34.08
N VAL A 535 74.28 -13.26 -34.39
CA VAL A 535 73.96 -14.49 -35.16
C VAL A 535 72.98 -15.38 -34.41
N VAL A 536 73.02 -15.41 -33.07
CA VAL A 536 72.08 -16.18 -32.25
C VAL A 536 70.75 -15.44 -32.06
N LEU A 537 70.79 -14.12 -31.89
CA LEU A 537 69.61 -13.31 -31.62
C LEU A 537 68.65 -13.22 -32.81
N VAL A 538 69.19 -13.03 -34.03
CA VAL A 538 68.38 -12.86 -35.25
C VAL A 538 67.42 -14.04 -35.50
N PRO A 539 67.85 -15.32 -35.52
CA PRO A 539 66.96 -16.46 -35.73
C PRO A 539 65.96 -16.65 -34.59
N ILE A 540 66.34 -16.33 -33.35
CA ILE A 540 65.44 -16.40 -32.19
C ILE A 540 64.32 -15.34 -32.29
N ILE A 541 64.66 -14.11 -32.66
CA ILE A 541 63.67 -13.04 -32.89
C ILE A 541 62.78 -13.39 -34.09
N LEU A 542 63.35 -13.93 -35.17
CA LEU A 542 62.59 -14.36 -36.35
C LEU A 542 61.58 -15.45 -35.98
N PHE A 543 62.00 -16.44 -35.18
CA PHE A 543 61.14 -17.50 -34.68
C PHE A 543 60.01 -16.95 -33.79
N ALA A 544 60.33 -16.05 -32.84
CA ALA A 544 59.33 -15.39 -32.01
C ALA A 544 58.32 -14.57 -32.83
N LEU A 545 58.77 -13.87 -33.88
CA LEU A 545 57.91 -13.12 -34.80
C LEU A 545 56.96 -14.05 -35.57
N THR A 546 57.47 -15.19 -36.08
CA THR A 546 56.64 -16.17 -36.79
C THR A 546 55.57 -16.80 -35.90
N LEU A 547 55.87 -17.04 -34.61
CA LEU A 547 54.90 -17.52 -33.62
C LEU A 547 53.85 -16.46 -33.26
N SER A 548 54.25 -15.18 -33.16
CA SER A 548 53.35 -14.09 -32.76
C SER A 548 52.32 -13.70 -33.84
N HIS A 549 52.65 -13.86 -35.13
CA HIS A 549 51.81 -13.44 -36.26
C HIS A 549 51.56 -14.59 -37.25
N PRO A 550 50.86 -15.65 -36.84
CA PRO A 550 50.64 -16.86 -37.66
C PRO A 550 49.83 -16.59 -38.93
N HIS A 551 49.03 -15.51 -38.95
CA HIS A 551 48.24 -15.10 -40.11
C HIS A 551 49.07 -14.56 -41.27
N TYR A 552 50.18 -13.84 -41.00
CA TYR A 552 51.07 -13.31 -42.04
C TYR A 552 52.02 -14.38 -42.61
N PHE A 553 52.32 -15.41 -41.82
CA PHE A 553 53.21 -16.52 -42.18
C PHE A 553 52.47 -17.84 -42.43
N LYS A 554 51.17 -17.80 -42.78
CA LYS A 554 50.38 -18.97 -43.20
C LYS A 554 51.09 -19.91 -44.19
N PRO A 555 51.81 -19.44 -45.23
CA PRO A 555 52.53 -20.36 -46.13
C PRO A 555 53.71 -21.07 -45.46
N LEU A 556 54.35 -20.45 -44.45
CA LEU A 556 55.50 -21.01 -43.73
C LEU A 556 55.06 -22.05 -42.69
N THR A 557 53.97 -21.78 -41.96
CA THR A 557 53.41 -22.70 -40.96
C THR A 557 52.81 -23.96 -41.60
N LEU A 558 52.20 -23.85 -42.78
CA LEU A 558 51.77 -24.98 -43.61
C LEU A 558 52.93 -25.83 -44.15
N MET A 559 54.11 -25.23 -44.34
CA MET A 559 55.31 -25.94 -44.79
C MET A 559 55.92 -26.79 -43.67
N LEU A 560 55.85 -26.31 -42.43
CA LEU A 560 56.37 -26.99 -41.23
C LEU A 560 55.44 -28.09 -40.70
N THR A 561 54.13 -28.02 -40.95
CA THR A 561 53.15 -28.99 -40.45
C THR A 561 52.73 -30.05 -41.45
N LYS A 562 53.23 -30.02 -42.70
CA LYS A 562 52.94 -31.07 -43.69
C LYS A 562 53.56 -32.40 -43.24
N PRO A 563 52.76 -33.44 -42.91
CA PRO A 563 53.32 -34.74 -42.56
C PRO A 563 53.96 -35.36 -43.80
N TRP A 564 55.23 -35.72 -43.66
CA TRP A 564 56.03 -36.37 -44.71
C TRP A 564 55.43 -37.75 -45.00
N ARG A 565 54.68 -37.88 -46.11
CA ARG A 565 54.32 -39.21 -46.65
C ARG A 565 55.43 -39.68 -47.58
N PRO A 566 56.15 -40.77 -47.27
CA PRO A 566 57.08 -41.36 -48.22
C PRO A 566 56.28 -41.95 -49.39
N LYS A 567 56.75 -41.71 -50.62
CA LYS A 567 56.22 -42.35 -51.83
C LYS A 567 56.67 -43.81 -51.84
N THR A 568 55.72 -44.73 -51.93
CA THR A 568 55.90 -46.08 -52.47
C THR A 568 55.15 -46.17 -53.78
#